data_AF-A0A536VX05-F1
#
_entry.id   AF-A0A536VX05-F1
#
_cell.length_a   1.000
_cell.length_b   1.000
_cell.length_c   1.000
_cell.angle_alpha   90.00
_cell.angle_beta   90.00
_cell.angle_gamma   90.00
#
_symmetry.space_group_name_H-M   'P 1'
#
loop_
_entity.id
_entity.type
_entity.pdbx_description
1 polymer ?
#
loop_
_entity_poly.entity_id
_entity_poly.type
_entity_poly.pdbx_seq_one_letter_code
_entity_poly.pdbx_strand_id
1 'polypeptide(L)' 'MTQGIFITGTDTGVGKTMVACALLRKYAAAGLRAVGMKPVAAGGGEDN' A
#
# COMPACT_ATOMS: atom_id res chain seq x y z
N MET A 1 2.55 18.09 -10.31
CA MET A 1 3.57 17.01 -10.26
C MET A 1 3.03 15.93 -9.34
N THR A 2 3.00 14.68 -9.79
CA THR A 2 2.49 13.54 -8.99
C THR A 2 3.68 12.86 -8.30
N GLN A 3 3.64 12.70 -6.97
CA GLN A 3 4.66 11.97 -6.23
C GLN A 3 4.20 10.53 -5.96
N GLY A 4 5.10 9.55 -6.13
CA GLY A 4 4.84 8.14 -5.90
C GLY A 4 5.89 7.51 -4.99
N ILE A 5 5.47 6.56 -4.15
CA ILE A 5 6.35 5.79 -3.25
C ILE A 5 6.21 4.31 -3.58
N PHE A 6 7.34 3.65 -3.87
CA PHE A 6 7.38 2.21 -4.07
C PHE A 6 7.80 1.50 -2.77
N ILE A 7 6.92 0.63 -2.25
CA ILE A 7 7.17 -0.14 -1.03
C ILE A 7 7.59 -1.56 -1.43
N THR A 8 8.89 -1.81 -1.36
CA THR A 8 9.48 -3.14 -1.53
C THR A 8 9.64 -3.87 -0.18
N GLY A 9 10.13 -5.11 -0.19
CA GLY A 9 10.44 -5.87 1.01
C GLY A 9 11.33 -7.07 0.70
N THR A 10 12.08 -7.50 1.70
CA THR A 10 13.07 -8.58 1.57
C THR A 10 12.45 -9.96 1.39
N ASP A 11 11.20 -10.14 1.84
CA ASP A 11 10.44 -11.39 1.70
C ASP A 11 8.92 -11.12 1.71
N THR A 12 8.12 -12.17 1.59
CA THR A 12 6.69 -12.20 1.89
C THR A 12 6.44 -12.03 3.39
N GLY A 13 5.29 -11.46 3.77
CA GLY A 13 4.93 -11.34 5.20
C GLY A 13 5.69 -10.27 6.01
N VAL A 14 6.75 -9.64 5.48
CA VAL A 14 7.58 -8.64 6.19
C VAL A 14 6.88 -7.30 6.52
N GLY A 15 5.56 -7.20 6.37
CA GLY A 15 4.79 -6.02 6.80
C GLY A 15 4.59 -4.91 5.75
N LYS A 16 4.88 -5.15 4.45
CA LYS A 16 4.70 -4.16 3.37
C LYS A 16 3.29 -3.52 3.37
N THR A 17 2.23 -4.33 3.51
CA THR A 17 0.85 -3.84 3.58
C THR A 17 0.61 -2.93 4.78
N MET A 18 1.16 -3.28 5.94
CA MET A 18 1.05 -2.46 7.16
C MET A 18 1.68 -1.08 6.93
N VAL A 19 2.88 -1.05 6.36
CA VAL A 19 3.60 0.20 6.04
C VAL A 19 2.81 1.05 5.05
N ALA A 20 2.26 0.44 3.99
CA ALA A 20 1.43 1.14 3.01
C ALA A 20 0.21 1.80 3.67
N CYS A 21 -0.53 1.06 4.49
CA CYS A 21 -1.69 1.59 5.22
C CYS A 21 -1.29 2.70 6.20
N ALA A 22 -0.16 2.57 6.89
CA ALA A 22 0.33 3.60 7.81
C ALA A 22 0.67 4.91 7.09
N LEU A 23 1.32 4.84 5.92
CA LEU A 23 1.59 6.02 5.10
C LEU A 23 0.32 6.69 4.61
N LEU A 24 -0.66 5.92 4.13
CA LEU A 24 -1.95 6.47 3.70
C LEU A 24 -2.68 7.17 4.84
N ARG A 25 -2.73 6.56 6.03
CA ARG A 25 -3.31 7.19 7.23
C ARG A 25 -2.59 8.47 7.61
N LYS A 26 -1.25 8.48 7.56
CA LYS A 26 -0.44 9.67 7.84
C LYS A 26 -0.72 10.80 6.85
N TYR A 27 -0.81 10.50 5.56
CA TYR A 27 -1.11 11.51 4.54
C TYR A 27 -2.54 12.03 4.66
N ALA A 28 -3.52 11.16 4.91
CA ALA A 28 -4.89 11.59 5.18
C ALA A 28 -4.95 12.52 6.40
N ALA A 29 -4.26 12.19 7.50
CA ALA A 29 -4.18 13.03 8.69
C ALA A 29 -3.48 14.38 8.44
N ALA A 30 -2.60 14.45 7.44
CA ALA A 30 -1.97 15.68 6.98
C ALA A 30 -2.80 16.47 5.94
N GLY A 31 -4.04 16.06 5.66
CA GLY A 31 -4.90 16.70 4.64
C GLY A 31 -4.47 16.42 3.20
N LEU A 32 -3.56 15.47 2.98
CA LEU A 32 -3.05 15.12 1.66
C LEU A 32 -3.89 14.01 1.03
N ARG A 33 -4.05 14.08 -0.29
CA ARG A 33 -4.70 13.03 -1.07
C ARG A 33 -3.66 12.02 -1.54
N ALA A 34 -3.77 10.78 -1.08
CA ALA A 34 -2.91 9.67 -1.47
C ALA A 34 -3.75 8.40 -1.68
N VAL A 35 -3.30 7.54 -2.59
CA VAL A 35 -3.96 6.26 -2.92
C VAL A 35 -2.97 5.11 -2.80
N GLY A 36 -3.43 3.97 -2.29
CA GLY A 36 -2.68 2.71 -2.31
C GLY A 36 -2.90 1.96 -3.61
N MET A 37 -1.85 1.36 -4.17
CA MET A 37 -1.94 0.55 -5.38
C MET A 37 -1.23 -0.79 -5.16
N LYS A 38 -1.89 -1.89 -5.56
CA LYS A 38 -1.32 -3.23 -5.60
C LYS A 38 -1.52 -3.79 -7.01
N PRO A 39 -0.57 -3.59 -7.93
CA PRO A 39 -0.76 -3.94 -9.34
C PRO A 39 -0.82 -5.45 -9.57
N VAL A 40 -0.21 -6.24 -8.66
CA VAL A 40 -0.23 -7.70 -8.70
C VAL A 40 -0.64 -8.22 -7.33
N ALA A 41 -1.70 -9.01 -7.29
CA ALA A 41 -2.18 -9.69 -6.09
C ALA A 41 -2.13 -11.20 -6.29
N ALA A 42 -1.54 -11.89 -5.32
CA ALA A 42 -1.57 -13.35 -5.21
C ALA A 42 -2.53 -13.74 -4.07
N GLY A 43 -3.20 -14.88 -4.21
CA GLY A 43 -4.15 -15.40 -3.21
C GLY A 43 -5.56 -14.81 -3.29
N GLY A 44 -5.95 -14.21 -4.43
CA GLY A 44 -7.34 -13.87 -4.70
C GLY A 44 -8.11 -15.13 -5.03
N GLY A 45 -8.76 -15.73 -4.04
CA GLY A 45 -9.88 -16.61 -4.31
C GLY A 45 -10.96 -15.78 -5.01
N GLU A 46 -11.55 -16.34 -6.06
CA GLU A 46 -12.89 -15.93 -6.46
C GLU A 46 -13.77 -16.16 -5.24
N ASP A 47 -14.26 -15.09 -4.62
CA ASP A 47 -15.31 -15.21 -3.61
C ASP A 47 -16.58 -15.71 -4.33
N ASN A 48 -16.81 -17.03 -4.28
CA ASN A 48 -18.12 -17.67 -4.46
C ASN A 48 -18.48 -18.44 -3.20
#